data_AF-A0A9P5Z5W7-F1
#
_entry.id   AF-A0A9P5Z5W7-F1
#
_cell.length_a   1.000
_cell.length_b   1.000
_cell.length_c   1.000
_cell.angle_alpha   90.00
_cell.angle_beta   90.00
_cell.angle_gamma   90.00
#
_symmetry.space_group_name_H-M   'P 1'
#
loop_
_entity.id
_entity.type
_entity.pdbx_description
1 polymer ?
#
loop_
_entity_poly.entity_id
_entity_poly.type
_entity_poly.pdbx_seq_one_letter_code
_entity_poly.pdbx_strand_id
1 'polypeptide(L)' 'ELEACGGCPALGQGQDCTKIKGAWNVGCEQGSCLVYTCAGGFRIAADGKSCIPA' A
#
# COMPACT_ATOMS: atom_id res chain seq x y z
N GLU A 1 -1.51 -0.08 14.13
CA GLU A 1 -2.01 1.12 13.41
C GLU A 1 -1.03 1.49 12.29
N LEU A 2 -0.88 0.60 11.29
CA LEU A 2 -0.04 0.78 10.09
C LEU A 2 -0.88 0.71 8.81
N GLU A 3 -2.15 0.34 8.96
CA GLU A 3 -3.12 0.17 7.87
C GLU A 3 -3.75 1.52 7.51
N ALA A 4 -3.88 2.42 8.49
CA ALA A 4 -4.38 3.78 8.35
C ALA A 4 -3.29 4.77 7.91
N CYS A 5 -3.13 5.02 6.60
CA CYS A 5 -2.13 5.96 6.12
C CYS A 5 -2.72 7.29 5.63
N GLY A 6 -2.15 8.42 6.05
CA GLY A 6 -2.59 9.75 5.58
C GLY A 6 -3.89 10.26 6.21
N GLY A 7 -4.33 9.66 7.31
CA GLY A 7 -5.55 10.02 8.05
C GLY A 7 -6.10 8.84 8.86
N CYS A 8 -7.20 9.06 9.60
CA CYS A 8 -7.90 8.00 10.34
C CYS A 8 -9.04 7.39 9.49
N PRO A 9 -8.95 6.11 9.04
CA PRO A 9 -9.92 5.49 8.16
C PRO A 9 -11.34 5.50 8.74
N ALA A 10 -11.46 5.46 10.07
CA ALA A 10 -12.74 5.53 10.78
C ALA A 10 -13.47 6.86 10.59
N LEU A 11 -12.76 7.93 10.23
CA LEU A 11 -13.32 9.24 9.88
C LEU A 11 -13.49 9.43 8.36
N GLY A 12 -13.28 8.37 7.57
CA GLY A 12 -13.23 8.44 6.10
C GLY A 12 -11.99 9.17 5.56
N GLN A 13 -10.97 9.36 6.41
CA GLN A 13 -9.71 10.01 6.08
C GLN A 13 -8.59 8.97 6.04
N GLY A 14 -7.66 9.09 5.10
CA GLY A 14 -6.58 8.11 4.98
C GLY A 14 -6.98 6.82 4.23
N GLN A 15 -5.97 6.06 3.84
CA GLN A 15 -6.05 4.92 2.94
C GLN A 15 -5.63 3.66 3.68
N ASP A 16 -6.42 2.59 3.53
CA ASP A 16 -6.02 1.24 3.94
C ASP A 16 -5.01 0.65 2.94
N CYS A 17 -3.73 0.75 3.26
CA CYS A 17 -2.67 0.27 2.37
C CYS A 17 -2.70 -1.25 2.17
N THR A 18 -3.35 -2.03 3.06
CA THR A 18 -3.44 -3.50 2.93
C THR A 18 -4.37 -3.94 1.80
N LYS A 19 -5.22 -3.03 1.29
CA LYS A 19 -6.13 -3.27 0.17
C LYS A 19 -5.43 -3.25 -1.19
N ILE A 20 -4.14 -2.90 -1.25
CA ILE A 20 -3.38 -2.89 -2.51
C ILE A 20 -3.27 -4.31 -3.04
N LYS A 21 -3.92 -4.57 -4.18
CA LYS A 21 -3.95 -5.90 -4.80
C LYS A 21 -2.54 -6.40 -5.09
N GLY A 22 -2.24 -7.61 -4.64
CA GLY A 22 -0.95 -8.26 -4.87
C GLY A 22 0.19 -7.71 -4.03
N ALA A 23 -0.05 -6.74 -3.14
CA ALA A 23 0.93 -6.33 -2.15
C ALA A 23 1.03 -7.37 -1.03
N TRP A 24 2.26 -7.60 -0.57
CA TRP A 24 2.55 -8.51 0.55
C TRP A 24 2.98 -7.75 1.80
N ASN A 25 3.81 -6.71 1.64
CA ASN A 25 4.14 -5.76 2.69
C ASN A 25 3.96 -4.34 2.16
N VAL A 26 3.33 -3.53 2.97
CA VAL A 26 3.06 -2.12 2.70
C VAL A 26 3.46 -1.30 3.91
N GLY A 27 3.73 -0.03 3.68
CA GLY A 27 3.94 0.95 4.74
C GLY A 27 3.30 2.28 4.42
N CYS A 28 3.31 3.14 5.43
CA CYS A 28 2.89 4.53 5.31
C CYS A 28 4.11 5.43 5.45
N GLU A 29 4.44 6.16 4.39
CA GLU A 29 5.50 7.15 4.41
C GLU A 29 4.99 8.49 3.91
N GLN A 30 5.22 9.54 4.70
CA GLN A 30 4.80 10.91 4.37
C GLN A 30 3.31 11.01 3.98
N GLY A 31 2.46 10.19 4.61
CA GLY A 31 1.02 10.16 4.34
C GLY A 31 0.61 9.44 3.05
N SER A 32 1.53 8.73 2.40
CA SER A 32 1.25 7.90 1.22
C SER A 32 1.54 6.43 1.48
N CYS A 33 0.70 5.55 0.93
CA CYS A 33 0.99 4.12 0.91
C CYS A 33 2.18 3.84 -0.01
N LEU A 34 3.14 3.07 0.49
CA LEU A 34 4.23 2.49 -0.28
C LEU A 34 4.17 0.97 -0.20
N VAL A 35 4.50 0.33 -1.31
CA VAL A 35 4.64 -1.12 -1.41
C VAL A 35 6.11 -1.47 -1.22
N TYR A 36 6.41 -2.22 -0.17
CA TYR A 36 7.78 -2.71 0.08
C TYR A 36 8.04 -4.04 -0.60
N THR A 37 7.03 -4.92 -0.66
CA THR A 37 7.13 -6.22 -1.35
C THR A 37 5.78 -6.62 -1.95
N CYS A 38 5.81 -7.23 -3.14
CA CYS A 38 4.64 -7.84 -3.78
C CYS A 38 4.60 -9.37 -3.53
N ALA A 39 3.41 -9.94 -3.59
CA ALA A 39 3.19 -11.39 -3.62
C ALA A 39 3.78 -12.01 -4.90
N GLY A 40 3.98 -13.34 -4.87
CA GLY A 40 4.52 -14.08 -6.02
C GLY A 40 3.68 -13.87 -7.29
N GLY A 41 4.36 -13.69 -8.43
CA GLY A 41 3.72 -13.36 -9.71
C GLY A 41 3.46 -11.87 -9.95
N PHE A 42 3.81 -11.02 -8.98
CA PHE A 42 3.72 -9.56 -9.11
C PHE A 42 5.09 -8.90 -8.89
N ARG A 43 5.25 -7.71 -9.46
CA ARG A 43 6.39 -6.81 -9.24
C ARG A 43 5.91 -5.42 -8.84
N ILE A 44 6.74 -4.70 -8.10
CA ILE A 44 6.46 -3.32 -7.71
C ILE A 44 6.45 -2.45 -8.97
N ALA A 45 5.41 -1.64 -9.14
CA ALA A 45 5.29 -0.70 -10.23
C ALA A 45 6.29 0.47 -10.08
N ALA A 46 6.50 1.22 -11.16
CA ALA A 46 7.45 2.34 -11.15
C ALA A 46 7.09 3.45 -10.15
N ASP A 47 5.82 3.56 -9.76
CA ASP A 47 5.36 4.52 -8.76
C ASP A 47 5.65 4.09 -7.32
N GLY A 48 6.03 2.83 -7.08
CA GLY A 48 6.22 2.26 -5.74
C GLY A 48 4.92 2.09 -4.93
N LYS A 49 3.75 2.31 -5.54
CA LYS A 49 2.44 2.34 -4.87
C LYS A 49 1.54 1.19 -5.25
N SER A 50 1.92 0.40 -6.25
CA SER A 50 1.12 -0.72 -6.73
C SER A 50 1.97 -1.94 -7.09
N CYS A 51 1.31 -3.10 -7.07
CA CYS A 51 1.87 -4.34 -7.60
C CYS A 51 1.19 -4.65 -8.94
N ILE A 52 1.99 -4.90 -9.97
CA ILE A 52 1.52 -5.28 -11.30
C ILE A 52 2.00 -6.69 -11.63
N PRO A 53 1.25 -7.47 -12.45
CA PRO A 53 1.70 -8.77 -12.90
C PRO A 53 3.11 -8.68 -13.49
N ALA A 54 3.97 -9.63 -13.12
CA ALA A 54 5.35 -9.72 -13.60
C ALA A 54 5.39 -10.05 -15.09
#